data_AF-A0A382QRI7-F1
#
_entry.id   AF-A0A382QRI7-F1
#
_cell.length_a   1.000
_cell.length_b   1.000
_cell.length_c   1.000
_cell.angle_alpha   90.00
_cell.angle_beta   90.00
_cell.angle_gamma   90.00
#
_symmetry.space_group_name_H-M   'P 1'
#
loop_
_entity.id
_entity.type
_entity.pdbx_description
1 polymer ?
#
loop_
_entity_poly.entity_id
_entity_poly.type
_entity_poly.pdbx_seq_one_letter_code
_entity_poly.pdbx_strand_id
1 'polypeptide(L)'
;MSGEIQSAYLAPEGLHEPLLKEVDGVIAVHGQLVLSSEPFINAHWAQNVWKNPVTLSIDSINDAAKKLKAIQLNWCLYSFTLHRRAKLIEEKLNPSKPKHMSFPTSLPSQGIGSWCLLNENTLLASANCSNPFRNGEPSFIEDKNGPPNRAYLKLYEALTLAEKTPKAGEFCLDFGGSPGGWAWVIHKCGAEVLSIDRSPLDEKISKLKGVSFKKRDAFSLLPEEFEKEGRSVDWF
;
A
#
# COMPACT_ATOMS: atom_id res chain seq x y z
N MET A 1 -27.43 -12.55 19.18
CA MET A 1 -27.66 -11.35 18.35
C MET A 1 -26.30 -10.96 17.78
N SER A 2 -26.06 -11.20 16.49
CA SER A 2 -24.84 -10.67 15.85
C SER A 2 -24.99 -9.16 15.76
N GLY A 3 -24.04 -8.42 16.34
CA GLY A 3 -24.03 -6.95 16.27
C GLY A 3 -24.02 -6.46 14.82
N GLU A 4 -24.60 -5.28 14.59
CA GLU A 4 -24.50 -4.58 13.31
C GLU A 4 -23.02 -4.31 12.98
N ILE A 5 -22.59 -4.56 11.75
CA ILE A 5 -21.20 -4.32 11.31
C ILE A 5 -21.02 -2.81 11.14
N GLN A 6 -20.24 -2.18 12.01
CA GLN A 6 -19.96 -0.73 11.95
C GLN A 6 -18.58 -0.42 11.34
N SER A 7 -17.66 -1.38 11.34
CA SER A 7 -16.35 -1.25 10.69
C SER A 7 -15.81 -2.61 10.24
N ALA A 8 -14.93 -2.59 9.25
CA ALA A 8 -14.18 -3.76 8.85
C ALA A 8 -12.72 -3.42 8.54
N TYR A 9 -11.82 -4.33 8.85
CA TYR A 9 -10.38 -4.12 8.79
C TYR A 9 -9.75 -5.27 8.02
N LEU A 10 -9.02 -4.96 6.95
CA LEU A 10 -8.23 -5.93 6.24
C LEU A 10 -6.82 -5.94 6.84
N ALA A 11 -6.43 -7.06 7.46
CA ALA A 11 -5.07 -7.28 7.92
C ALA A 11 -4.13 -7.54 6.72
N PRO A 12 -2.85 -7.15 6.78
CA PRO A 12 -1.83 -7.73 5.93
C PRO A 12 -1.67 -9.24 6.20
N GLU A 13 -1.16 -9.96 5.21
CA GLU A 13 -0.88 -11.39 5.34
C GLU A 13 0.08 -11.65 6.53
N GLY A 14 -0.32 -12.58 7.42
CA GLY A 14 0.45 -12.93 8.61
C GLY A 14 0.34 -11.96 9.79
N LEU A 15 -0.32 -10.79 9.65
CA LEU A 15 -0.40 -9.75 10.68
C LEU A 15 -1.81 -9.60 11.31
N HIS A 16 -2.56 -10.70 11.34
CA HIS A 16 -3.91 -10.73 11.92
C HIS A 16 -3.92 -10.52 13.45
N GLU A 17 -3.01 -11.16 14.20
CA GLU A 17 -2.95 -11.06 15.66
C GLU A 17 -2.75 -9.63 16.18
N PRO A 18 -1.77 -8.84 15.68
CA PRO A 18 -1.61 -7.48 16.18
C PRO A 18 -2.80 -6.59 15.83
N LEU A 19 -3.48 -6.80 14.68
CA LEU A 19 -4.71 -6.09 14.35
C LEU A 19 -5.85 -6.42 15.33
N LEU A 20 -6.02 -7.70 15.68
CA LEU A 20 -7.04 -8.13 16.64
C LEU A 20 -6.83 -7.55 18.05
N LYS A 21 -5.61 -7.11 18.38
CA LYS A 21 -5.31 -6.42 19.64
C LYS A 21 -5.67 -4.92 19.61
N GLU A 22 -5.82 -4.33 18.42
CA GLU A 22 -6.21 -2.92 18.26
C GLU A 22 -7.73 -2.75 18.11
N VAL A 23 -8.42 -3.77 17.60
CA VAL A 23 -9.84 -3.68 17.22
C VAL A 23 -10.73 -4.29 18.30
N ASP A 24 -11.56 -3.46 18.90
CA ASP A 24 -12.63 -3.89 19.81
C ASP A 24 -13.89 -4.36 19.05
N GLY A 25 -14.80 -5.04 19.77
CA GLY A 25 -16.11 -5.44 19.24
C GLY A 25 -16.05 -6.40 18.05
N VAL A 26 -14.99 -7.20 17.93
CA VAL A 26 -14.85 -8.19 16.85
C VAL A 26 -16.01 -9.18 16.88
N ILE A 27 -16.78 -9.20 15.79
CA ILE A 27 -17.96 -10.06 15.63
C ILE A 27 -17.68 -11.24 14.70
N ALA A 28 -16.75 -11.10 13.75
CA ALA A 28 -16.35 -12.18 12.85
C ALA A 28 -14.98 -11.92 12.22
N VAL A 29 -14.31 -13.00 11.80
CA VAL A 29 -13.06 -12.95 11.04
C VAL A 29 -13.21 -13.85 9.80
N HIS A 30 -12.99 -13.28 8.63
CA HIS A 30 -13.16 -13.92 7.33
C HIS A 30 -11.85 -13.84 6.54
N GLY A 31 -11.00 -14.84 6.72
CA GLY A 31 -9.63 -14.78 6.23
C GLY A 31 -8.86 -13.65 6.92
N GLN A 32 -8.49 -12.62 6.16
CA GLN A 32 -7.80 -11.42 6.64
C GLN A 32 -8.76 -10.29 7.04
N LEU A 33 -10.05 -10.40 6.71
CA LEU A 33 -11.05 -9.37 7.01
C LEU A 33 -11.65 -9.57 8.39
N VAL A 34 -11.37 -8.64 9.30
CA VAL A 34 -11.96 -8.56 10.64
C VAL A 34 -13.18 -7.65 10.58
N LEU A 35 -14.32 -8.14 11.06
CA LEU A 35 -15.57 -7.37 11.18
C LEU A 35 -15.78 -6.96 12.63
N SER A 36 -16.13 -5.71 12.87
CA SER A 36 -16.39 -5.16 14.19
C SER A 36 -17.77 -4.50 14.28
N SER A 37 -18.39 -4.64 15.45
CA SER A 37 -19.61 -3.92 15.81
C SER A 37 -19.35 -2.51 16.33
N GLU A 38 -18.10 -2.07 16.45
CA GLU A 38 -17.71 -0.73 16.87
C GLU A 38 -17.42 0.18 15.66
N PRO A 39 -17.59 1.51 15.81
CA PRO A 39 -17.15 2.48 14.81
C PRO A 39 -15.67 2.29 14.43
N PHE A 40 -15.30 2.73 13.22
CA PHE A 40 -13.94 2.56 12.75
C PHE A 40 -12.94 3.41 13.54
N ILE A 41 -11.76 2.85 13.79
CA ILE A 41 -10.58 3.57 14.27
C ILE A 41 -9.46 3.53 13.24
N ASN A 42 -8.42 4.35 13.43
CA ASN A 42 -7.18 4.23 12.66
C ASN A 42 -6.29 3.13 13.29
N ALA A 43 -6.52 1.89 12.88
CA ALA A 43 -5.70 0.74 13.28
C ALA A 43 -4.38 0.74 12.49
N HIS A 44 -3.23 0.63 13.18
CA HIS A 44 -1.91 0.67 12.56
C HIS A 44 -1.60 -0.62 11.81
N TRP A 45 -2.14 -1.73 12.29
CA TRP A 45 -1.96 -3.06 11.67
C TRP A 45 -3.01 -3.36 10.59
N ALA A 46 -3.87 -2.40 10.24
CA ALA A 46 -4.81 -2.56 9.14
C ALA A 46 -4.18 -2.08 7.83
N GLN A 47 -4.13 -2.97 6.84
CA GLN A 47 -3.75 -2.63 5.47
C GLN A 47 -4.81 -1.73 4.80
N ASN A 48 -6.07 -1.98 5.11
CA ASN A 48 -7.19 -1.17 4.67
C ASN A 48 -8.33 -1.19 5.70
N VAL A 49 -8.88 -0.02 6.03
CA VAL A 49 -10.03 0.14 6.93
C VAL A 49 -11.25 0.50 6.09
N TRP A 50 -12.29 -0.32 6.17
CA TRP A 50 -13.59 -0.12 5.54
C TRP A 50 -14.45 0.69 6.51
N LYS A 51 -14.61 1.98 6.22
CA LYS A 51 -15.31 2.92 7.09
C LYS A 51 -16.81 2.88 6.76
N ASN A 52 -17.64 2.76 7.78
CA ASN A 52 -19.11 2.73 7.66
C ASN A 52 -19.61 1.76 6.56
N PRO A 53 -19.24 0.47 6.64
CA PRO A 53 -19.67 -0.49 5.63
C PRO A 53 -21.18 -0.70 5.69
N VAL A 54 -21.80 -0.94 4.54
CA VAL A 54 -23.21 -1.27 4.40
C VAL A 54 -23.37 -2.74 4.06
N THR A 55 -24.33 -3.39 4.73
CA THR A 55 -24.74 -4.76 4.43
C THR A 55 -25.94 -4.73 3.49
N LEU A 56 -25.82 -5.38 2.33
CA LEU A 56 -26.88 -5.40 1.31
C LEU A 56 -27.32 -6.84 1.05
N SER A 57 -28.63 -7.08 1.08
CA SER A 57 -29.21 -8.30 0.55
C SER A 57 -29.15 -8.30 -0.98
N ILE A 58 -28.85 -9.43 -1.61
CA ILE A 58 -28.75 -9.59 -3.06
C ILE A 58 -29.48 -10.85 -3.55
N ASP A 59 -30.22 -10.71 -4.64
CA ASP A 59 -30.97 -11.82 -5.25
C ASP A 59 -30.18 -12.49 -6.38
N SER A 60 -29.36 -11.71 -7.10
CA SER A 60 -28.62 -12.16 -8.27
C SER A 60 -27.32 -11.39 -8.47
N ILE A 61 -26.46 -11.89 -9.37
CA ILE A 61 -25.23 -11.20 -9.81
C ILE A 61 -25.53 -9.80 -10.35
N ASN A 62 -26.60 -9.66 -11.15
CA ASN A 62 -26.97 -8.38 -11.75
C ASN A 62 -27.53 -7.41 -10.70
N ASP A 63 -28.30 -7.91 -9.74
CA ASP A 63 -28.82 -7.11 -8.62
C ASP A 63 -27.67 -6.58 -7.74
N ALA A 64 -26.71 -7.43 -7.37
CA ALA A 64 -25.51 -7.02 -6.65
C ALA A 64 -24.73 -5.92 -7.38
N ALA A 65 -24.48 -6.12 -8.69
CA ALA A 65 -23.78 -5.14 -9.49
C ALA A 65 -24.54 -3.80 -9.61
N LYS A 66 -25.88 -3.85 -9.74
CA LYS A 66 -26.73 -2.66 -9.78
C LYS A 66 -26.67 -1.88 -8.46
N LYS A 67 -26.78 -2.57 -7.32
CA LYS A 67 -26.74 -1.97 -5.98
C LYS A 67 -25.39 -1.30 -5.69
N LEU A 68 -24.28 -1.96 -6.01
CA LEU A 68 -22.95 -1.38 -5.85
C LEU A 68 -22.71 -0.17 -6.77
N LYS A 69 -23.14 -0.24 -8.04
CA LYS A 69 -23.05 0.90 -8.99
C LYS A 69 -23.89 2.10 -8.57
N ALA A 70 -25.00 1.88 -7.86
CA ALA A 70 -25.82 2.96 -7.33
C ALA A 70 -25.12 3.73 -6.20
N ILE A 71 -24.15 3.11 -5.53
CA ILE A 71 -23.34 3.76 -4.49
C ILE A 71 -22.15 4.49 -5.12
N GLN A 72 -21.34 3.79 -5.92
CA GLN A 72 -20.23 4.39 -6.69
C GLN A 72 -19.75 3.46 -7.82
N LEU A 73 -18.82 3.95 -8.65
CA LEU A 73 -18.28 3.22 -9.78
C LEU A 73 -17.05 2.37 -9.44
N ASN A 74 -16.16 2.87 -8.58
CA ASN A 74 -14.85 2.26 -8.34
C ASN A 74 -14.90 1.27 -7.17
N TRP A 75 -14.84 -0.02 -7.49
CA TRP A 75 -14.89 -1.10 -6.52
C TRP A 75 -13.69 -2.04 -6.62
N CYS A 76 -13.27 -2.53 -5.46
CA CYS A 76 -12.31 -3.60 -5.27
C CYS A 76 -12.98 -4.78 -4.56
N LEU A 77 -12.85 -5.98 -5.12
CA LEU A 77 -13.30 -7.20 -4.47
C LEU A 77 -12.25 -7.66 -3.44
N TYR A 78 -12.71 -7.96 -2.23
CA TYR A 78 -12.02 -8.88 -1.32
C TYR A 78 -12.75 -10.22 -1.31
N SER A 79 -12.10 -11.29 -1.79
CA SER A 79 -12.75 -12.60 -1.95
C SER A 79 -12.15 -13.64 -1.01
N PHE A 80 -12.86 -13.93 0.07
CA PHE A 80 -12.53 -15.02 1.01
C PHE A 80 -13.42 -16.26 0.84
N THR A 81 -14.55 -16.11 0.14
CA THR A 81 -15.51 -17.18 -0.16
C THR A 81 -16.27 -16.88 -1.45
N LEU A 82 -17.05 -17.86 -1.94
CA LEU A 82 -17.94 -17.73 -3.10
C LEU A 82 -17.23 -17.14 -4.34
N HIS A 83 -15.96 -17.50 -4.53
CA HIS A 83 -15.03 -16.86 -5.47
C HIS A 83 -15.60 -16.71 -6.89
N ARG A 84 -16.27 -17.75 -7.40
CA ARG A 84 -16.90 -17.72 -8.73
C ARG A 84 -18.01 -16.66 -8.81
N ARG A 85 -18.90 -16.60 -7.82
CA ARG A 85 -20.01 -15.62 -7.80
C ARG A 85 -19.48 -14.21 -7.62
N ALA A 86 -18.52 -14.02 -6.71
CA ALA A 86 -17.87 -12.73 -6.47
C ALA A 86 -17.19 -12.21 -7.75
N LYS A 87 -16.44 -13.06 -8.46
CA LYS A 87 -15.80 -12.70 -9.72
C LYS A 87 -16.80 -12.29 -10.80
N LEU A 88 -17.93 -13.01 -10.94
CA LEU A 88 -18.97 -12.65 -11.91
C LEU A 88 -19.62 -11.28 -11.60
N ILE A 89 -19.72 -10.90 -10.33
CA ILE A 89 -20.16 -9.56 -9.93
C ILE A 89 -19.06 -8.53 -10.26
N GLU A 90 -17.81 -8.81 -9.92
CA GLU A 90 -16.66 -7.94 -10.22
C GLU A 90 -16.56 -7.62 -11.73
N GLU A 91 -16.70 -8.63 -12.59
CA GLU A 91 -16.72 -8.49 -14.05
C GLU A 91 -17.84 -7.54 -14.54
N LYS A 92 -18.95 -7.41 -13.79
CA LYS A 92 -20.03 -6.45 -14.09
C LYS A 92 -19.73 -5.05 -13.57
N LEU A 93 -18.96 -4.90 -12.50
CA LEU A 93 -18.64 -3.60 -11.88
C LEU A 93 -17.56 -2.86 -12.66
N ASN A 94 -16.48 -3.55 -13.00
CA ASN A 94 -15.27 -2.90 -13.48
C ASN A 94 -14.61 -3.72 -14.59
N PRO A 95 -15.01 -3.52 -15.87
CA PRO A 95 -14.51 -4.33 -16.98
C PRO A 95 -13.01 -4.11 -17.27
N SER A 96 -12.39 -3.03 -16.74
CA SER A 96 -10.97 -2.77 -16.92
C SER A 96 -10.13 -3.47 -15.85
N LYS A 97 -9.15 -4.28 -16.30
CA LYS A 97 -8.13 -4.86 -15.41
C LYS A 97 -7.44 -3.76 -14.60
N PRO A 98 -7.02 -4.04 -13.34
CA PRO A 98 -6.17 -3.14 -12.58
C PRO A 98 -4.95 -2.76 -13.43
N LYS A 99 -4.77 -1.48 -13.72
CA LYS A 99 -3.58 -1.00 -14.44
C LYS A 99 -2.42 -0.96 -13.46
N HIS A 100 -1.31 -1.60 -13.82
CA HIS A 100 -0.06 -1.42 -13.09
C HIS A 100 0.40 0.04 -13.19
N MET A 101 0.87 0.59 -12.08
CA MET A 101 1.32 1.97 -11.96
C MET A 101 2.78 2.10 -12.43
N SER A 102 3.07 3.10 -13.25
CA SER A 102 4.44 3.53 -13.53
C SER A 102 4.88 4.53 -12.48
N PHE A 103 6.05 4.33 -11.87
CA PHE A 103 6.62 5.31 -10.95
C PHE A 103 7.49 6.34 -11.72
N PRO A 104 7.45 7.64 -11.38
CA PRO A 104 6.58 8.27 -10.39
C PRO A 104 5.13 8.39 -10.88
N THR A 105 4.17 8.32 -9.95
CA THR A 105 2.74 8.56 -10.21
C THR A 105 2.11 9.27 -9.03
N SER A 106 1.02 9.99 -9.29
CA SER A 106 0.12 10.50 -8.24
C SER A 106 -0.83 9.40 -7.78
N LEU A 107 -1.42 9.60 -6.61
CA LEU A 107 -2.51 8.75 -6.13
C LEU A 107 -3.72 8.82 -7.07
N PRO A 108 -4.53 7.75 -7.16
CA PRO A 108 -5.79 7.81 -7.89
C PRO A 108 -6.67 8.95 -7.35
N SER A 109 -7.11 9.86 -8.24
CA SER A 109 -7.92 11.02 -7.87
C SER A 109 -9.31 10.68 -7.34
N GLN A 110 -9.78 9.45 -7.59
CA GLN A 110 -11.01 8.92 -7.03
C GLN A 110 -10.69 7.77 -6.09
N GLY A 111 -11.24 7.82 -4.88
CA GLY A 111 -11.16 6.73 -3.92
C GLY A 111 -11.73 5.43 -4.50
N ILE A 112 -11.26 4.31 -3.94
CA ILE A 112 -11.75 2.98 -4.29
C ILE A 112 -12.45 2.36 -3.09
N GLY A 113 -13.72 1.98 -3.27
CA GLY A 113 -14.42 1.21 -2.27
C GLY A 113 -14.04 -0.26 -2.31
N SER A 114 -14.30 -0.93 -1.20
CA SER A 114 -14.06 -2.37 -1.06
C SER A 114 -15.37 -3.11 -0.76
N TRP A 115 -15.50 -4.32 -1.27
CA TRP A 115 -16.68 -5.14 -1.03
C TRP A 115 -16.35 -6.64 -1.00
N CYS A 116 -17.18 -7.43 -0.34
CA CYS A 116 -17.08 -8.89 -0.31
C CYS A 116 -18.48 -9.54 -0.22
N LEU A 117 -18.55 -10.83 -0.51
CA LEU A 117 -19.74 -11.64 -0.22
C LEU A 117 -19.57 -12.26 1.18
N LEU A 118 -20.49 -11.96 2.10
CA LEU A 118 -20.54 -12.63 3.40
C LEU A 118 -21.16 -14.02 3.27
N ASN A 119 -22.15 -14.16 2.39
CA ASN A 119 -22.78 -15.40 2.01
C ASN A 119 -23.43 -15.26 0.62
N GLU A 120 -24.27 -16.23 0.22
CA GLU A 120 -24.89 -16.32 -1.11
C GLU A 120 -25.79 -15.12 -1.46
N ASN A 121 -26.43 -14.54 -0.44
CA ASN A 121 -27.45 -13.50 -0.55
C ASN A 121 -27.13 -12.21 0.23
N THR A 122 -25.94 -12.12 0.82
CA THR A 122 -25.52 -10.94 1.59
C THR A 122 -24.12 -10.51 1.15
N LEU A 123 -23.99 -9.24 0.77
CA LEU A 123 -22.70 -8.59 0.54
C LEU A 123 -22.44 -7.49 1.57
N LEU A 124 -21.17 -7.24 1.85
CA LEU A 124 -20.69 -6.11 2.63
C LEU A 124 -19.93 -5.18 1.69
N ALA A 125 -20.18 -3.88 1.76
CA ALA A 125 -19.49 -2.90 0.94
C ALA A 125 -19.19 -1.62 1.71
N SER A 126 -18.00 -1.05 1.54
CA SER A 126 -17.66 0.28 2.02
C SER A 126 -17.19 1.14 0.87
N ALA A 127 -17.84 2.28 0.66
CA ALA A 127 -17.41 3.25 -0.33
C ALA A 127 -16.24 4.12 0.15
N ASN A 128 -15.99 4.16 1.46
CA ASN A 128 -14.99 4.99 2.10
C ASN A 128 -13.94 4.09 2.77
N CYS A 129 -12.80 3.92 2.10
CA CYS A 129 -11.69 3.11 2.58
C CYS A 129 -10.52 4.00 3.03
N SER A 130 -9.69 3.54 3.97
CA SER A 130 -8.50 4.29 4.41
C SER A 130 -7.36 4.25 3.40
N ASN A 131 -7.25 3.19 2.61
CA ASN A 131 -6.14 3.01 1.68
C ASN A 131 -6.55 3.37 0.24
N PRO A 132 -5.77 4.18 -0.49
CA PRO A 132 -6.05 4.52 -1.89
C PRO A 132 -5.82 3.35 -2.85
N PHE A 133 -5.08 2.32 -2.45
CA PHE A 133 -4.82 1.15 -3.26
C PHE A 133 -5.88 0.06 -3.05
N ARG A 134 -6.11 -0.75 -4.08
CA ARG A 134 -7.00 -1.92 -4.04
C ARG A 134 -6.57 -2.85 -2.92
N ASN A 135 -7.44 -3.06 -1.92
CA ASN A 135 -7.13 -3.86 -0.72
C ASN A 135 -5.86 -3.40 0.02
N GLY A 136 -5.41 -2.17 -0.21
CA GLY A 136 -4.13 -1.65 0.28
C GLY A 136 -2.88 -2.32 -0.31
N GLU A 137 -2.97 -2.86 -1.52
CA GLU A 137 -1.87 -3.46 -2.26
C GLU A 137 -1.55 -2.65 -3.53
N PRO A 138 -0.51 -1.80 -3.53
CA PRO A 138 -0.09 -1.13 -4.75
C PRO A 138 0.54 -2.12 -5.73
N SER A 139 0.18 -1.98 -7.02
CA SER A 139 0.75 -2.78 -8.11
C SER A 139 1.55 -1.89 -9.05
N PHE A 140 2.87 -1.83 -8.87
CA PHE A 140 3.77 -1.09 -9.78
C PHE A 140 4.29 -1.96 -10.92
N ILE A 141 4.66 -1.33 -12.02
CA ILE A 141 5.44 -1.96 -13.09
C ILE A 141 6.87 -2.14 -12.59
N GLU A 142 7.32 -3.39 -12.51
CA GLU A 142 8.66 -3.70 -12.03
C GLU A 142 9.74 -3.46 -13.11
N ASP A 143 10.82 -2.78 -12.73
CA ASP A 143 12.08 -2.82 -13.45
C ASP A 143 12.89 -4.04 -13.00
N LYS A 144 13.17 -4.95 -13.94
CA LYS A 144 13.89 -6.20 -13.70
C LYS A 144 15.40 -6.10 -14.01
N ASN A 145 15.85 -4.99 -14.57
CA ASN A 145 17.20 -4.82 -15.09
C ASN A 145 18.00 -3.77 -14.32
N GLY A 146 17.35 -2.68 -13.93
CA GLY A 146 17.95 -1.53 -13.26
C GLY A 146 18.36 -1.82 -11.80
N PRO A 147 17.41 -2.11 -10.91
CA PRO A 147 17.69 -2.29 -9.50
C PRO A 147 18.23 -3.70 -9.18
N PRO A 148 19.03 -3.85 -8.11
CA PRO A 148 19.64 -5.12 -7.72
C PRO A 148 18.70 -6.07 -6.95
N ASN A 149 17.52 -5.60 -6.54
CA ASN A 149 16.54 -6.37 -5.77
C ASN A 149 15.12 -5.83 -6.03
N ARG A 150 14.08 -6.38 -5.39
CA ARG A 150 12.69 -5.88 -5.45
C ARG A 150 12.30 -4.94 -4.30
N ALA A 151 13.20 -4.67 -3.35
CA ALA A 151 12.91 -3.83 -2.19
C ALA A 151 12.69 -2.35 -2.55
N TYR A 152 13.12 -1.92 -3.74
CA TYR A 152 12.82 -0.58 -4.27
C TYR A 152 11.32 -0.29 -4.41
N LEU A 153 10.49 -1.34 -4.56
CA LEU A 153 9.03 -1.18 -4.64
C LEU A 153 8.44 -0.59 -3.36
N LYS A 154 9.08 -0.83 -2.20
CA LYS A 154 8.69 -0.20 -0.93
C LYS A 154 8.86 1.31 -0.96
N LEU A 155 9.96 1.78 -1.58
CA LEU A 155 10.20 3.21 -1.73
C LEU A 155 9.28 3.83 -2.80
N TYR A 156 8.94 3.10 -3.86
CA TYR A 156 7.87 3.52 -4.79
C TYR A 156 6.55 3.75 -4.07
N GLU A 157 6.12 2.79 -3.24
CA GLU A 157 4.90 2.90 -2.44
C GLU A 157 4.96 4.09 -1.47
N ALA A 158 6.03 4.20 -0.68
CA ALA A 158 6.19 5.27 0.31
C ALA A 158 6.17 6.67 -0.32
N LEU A 159 6.91 6.88 -1.41
CA LEU A 159 6.95 8.17 -2.12
C LEU A 159 5.63 8.49 -2.83
N THR A 160 4.93 7.47 -3.34
CA THR A 160 3.60 7.65 -3.94
C THR A 160 2.56 8.04 -2.88
N LEU A 161 2.56 7.40 -1.71
CA LEU A 161 1.69 7.74 -0.59
C LEU A 161 1.99 9.13 -0.03
N ALA A 162 3.27 9.53 0.00
CA ALA A 162 3.69 10.86 0.43
C ALA A 162 3.37 11.96 -0.59
N GLU A 163 2.99 11.60 -1.82
CA GLU A 163 2.82 12.49 -2.97
C GLU A 163 4.03 13.43 -3.20
N LYS A 164 5.22 12.93 -2.85
CA LYS A 164 6.49 13.66 -2.93
C LYS A 164 7.59 12.70 -3.33
N THR A 165 8.51 13.19 -4.14
CA THR A 165 9.72 12.46 -4.56
C THR A 165 10.94 13.34 -4.37
N PRO A 166 12.13 12.73 -4.17
CA PRO A 166 13.39 13.45 -4.32
C PRO A 166 13.49 14.13 -5.68
N LYS A 167 14.28 15.18 -5.78
CA LYS A 167 14.46 15.97 -7.00
C LYS A 167 15.93 16.25 -7.30
N ALA A 168 16.19 16.64 -8.55
CA ALA A 168 17.51 17.11 -8.93
C ALA A 168 17.95 18.30 -8.08
N GLY A 169 19.18 18.24 -7.56
CA GLY A 169 19.74 19.22 -6.64
C GLY A 169 19.51 18.91 -5.16
N GLU A 170 18.65 17.95 -4.82
CA GLU A 170 18.45 17.48 -3.45
C GLU A 170 19.47 16.39 -3.09
N PHE A 171 19.84 16.34 -1.81
CA PHE A 171 20.75 15.36 -1.26
C PHE A 171 20.04 14.42 -0.27
N CYS A 172 20.17 13.13 -0.54
CA CYS A 172 19.48 12.06 0.19
C CYS A 172 20.48 11.13 0.88
N LEU A 173 20.09 10.62 2.04
CA LEU A 173 20.78 9.53 2.74
C LEU A 173 20.00 8.23 2.57
N ASP A 174 20.70 7.12 2.32
CA ASP A 174 20.14 5.77 2.23
C ASP A 174 20.85 4.86 3.25
N PHE A 175 20.25 4.74 4.44
CA PHE A 175 20.80 3.96 5.55
C PHE A 175 20.47 2.47 5.43
N GLY A 176 21.47 1.61 5.56
CA GLY A 176 21.30 0.18 5.30
C GLY A 176 21.00 -0.09 3.83
N GLY A 177 21.55 0.73 2.94
CA GLY A 177 21.14 0.79 1.54
C GLY A 177 21.66 -0.35 0.67
N SER A 178 22.51 -1.26 1.17
CA SER A 178 22.99 -2.39 0.37
C SER A 178 21.85 -3.35 0.00
N PRO A 179 21.79 -3.89 -1.23
CA PRO A 179 22.71 -3.70 -2.35
C PRO A 179 22.42 -2.48 -3.26
N GLY A 180 21.48 -1.59 -2.90
CA GLY A 180 21.27 -0.31 -3.60
C GLY A 180 19.89 -0.14 -4.25
N GLY A 181 18.87 -0.87 -3.79
CA GLY A 181 17.52 -0.77 -4.34
C GLY A 181 16.91 0.62 -4.15
N TRP A 182 17.09 1.23 -2.98
CA TRP A 182 16.54 2.56 -2.67
C TRP A 182 17.40 3.68 -3.26
N ALA A 183 18.73 3.59 -3.14
CA ALA A 183 19.65 4.45 -3.88
C ALA A 183 19.36 4.51 -5.38
N TRP A 184 18.98 3.40 -6.02
CA TRP A 184 18.57 3.38 -7.42
C TRP A 184 17.33 4.23 -7.70
N VAL A 185 16.29 4.15 -6.86
CA VAL A 185 15.07 4.97 -6.99
C VAL A 185 15.40 6.44 -6.84
N ILE A 186 16.15 6.79 -5.80
CA ILE A 186 16.53 8.18 -5.50
C ILE A 186 17.32 8.77 -6.69
N HIS A 187 18.29 8.03 -7.21
CA HIS A 187 19.03 8.40 -8.42
C HIS A 187 18.10 8.55 -9.65
N LYS A 188 17.12 7.66 -9.82
CA LYS A 188 16.14 7.75 -10.93
C LYS A 188 15.25 9.00 -10.83
N CYS A 189 15.03 9.51 -9.62
CA CYS A 189 14.38 10.80 -9.39
C CYS A 189 15.30 12.01 -9.68
N GLY A 190 16.58 11.77 -9.93
CA GLY A 190 17.59 12.79 -10.27
C GLY A 190 18.33 13.37 -9.07
N ALA A 191 18.03 12.93 -7.84
CA ALA A 191 18.68 13.38 -6.63
C ALA A 191 20.05 12.72 -6.43
N GLU A 192 20.91 13.39 -5.66
CA GLU A 192 22.16 12.79 -5.19
C GLU A 192 21.89 11.92 -3.96
N VAL A 193 22.56 10.77 -3.87
CA VAL A 193 22.40 9.85 -2.75
C VAL A 193 23.74 9.39 -2.19
N LEU A 194 23.85 9.43 -0.87
CA LEU A 194 24.89 8.76 -0.13
C LEU A 194 24.29 7.53 0.56
N SER A 195 24.66 6.36 0.07
CA SER A 195 24.29 5.09 0.68
C SER A 195 25.31 4.67 1.72
N ILE A 196 24.82 4.23 2.87
CA ILE A 196 25.64 3.93 4.05
C ILE A 196 25.27 2.55 4.56
N ASP A 197 26.23 1.64 4.47
CA ASP A 197 26.05 0.26 4.89
C ASP A 197 27.41 -0.37 5.24
N ARG A 198 27.41 -1.47 5.98
CA ARG A 198 28.61 -2.29 6.21
C ARG A 198 28.93 -3.15 4.98
N SER A 199 27.96 -3.42 4.13
CA SER A 199 28.06 -4.21 2.90
C SER A 199 28.12 -3.30 1.67
N PRO A 200 28.84 -3.69 0.61
CA PRO A 200 28.95 -2.86 -0.60
C PRO A 200 27.61 -2.76 -1.33
N LEU A 201 27.45 -1.70 -2.13
CA LEU A 201 26.42 -1.64 -3.16
C LEU A 201 26.73 -2.63 -4.29
N ASP A 202 25.70 -3.01 -5.05
CA ASP A 202 25.87 -3.66 -6.34
C ASP A 202 26.72 -2.78 -7.28
N GLU A 203 27.58 -3.43 -8.07
CA GLU A 203 28.54 -2.75 -8.94
C GLU A 203 27.87 -1.82 -9.96
N LYS A 204 26.67 -2.15 -10.44
CA LYS A 204 25.94 -1.29 -11.38
C LYS A 204 25.45 -0.02 -10.70
N ILE A 205 25.05 -0.12 -9.43
CA ILE A 205 24.54 1.01 -8.66
C ILE A 205 25.68 1.92 -8.20
N SER A 206 26.79 1.35 -7.75
CA SER A 206 27.97 2.14 -7.31
C SER A 206 28.63 2.94 -8.43
N LYS A 207 28.43 2.55 -9.69
CA LYS A 207 28.92 3.27 -10.88
C LYS A 207 28.00 4.40 -11.36
N LEU A 208 26.80 4.54 -10.80
CA LEU A 208 25.88 5.60 -11.19
C LEU A 208 26.39 6.96 -10.72
N LYS A 209 26.36 7.95 -11.63
CA LYS A 209 26.72 9.32 -11.28
C LYS A 209 25.73 9.87 -10.25
N GLY A 210 26.22 10.48 -9.18
CA GLY A 210 25.38 10.99 -8.09
C GLY A 210 25.02 9.95 -7.04
N VAL A 211 25.46 8.69 -7.19
CA VAL A 211 25.44 7.68 -6.13
C VAL A 211 26.82 7.60 -5.50
N SER A 212 26.87 7.78 -4.18
CA SER A 212 28.08 7.61 -3.38
C SER A 212 27.83 6.54 -2.31
N PHE A 213 28.90 5.88 -1.88
CA PHE A 213 28.84 4.83 -0.87
C PHE A 213 29.87 5.08 0.24
N LYS A 214 29.45 4.95 1.49
CA LYS A 214 30.33 4.99 2.66
C LYS A 214 30.15 3.71 3.47
N LYS A 215 31.23 2.91 3.54
CA LYS A 215 31.24 1.68 4.33
C LYS A 215 31.26 2.02 5.83
N ARG A 216 30.10 2.01 6.49
CA ARG A 216 29.96 2.41 7.90
C ARG A 216 28.67 1.84 8.48
N ASP A 217 28.60 1.81 9.81
CA ASP A 217 27.34 1.59 10.52
C ASP A 217 26.48 2.87 10.49
N ALA A 218 25.26 2.78 9.95
CA ALA A 218 24.34 3.91 9.91
C ALA A 218 24.05 4.48 11.31
N PHE A 219 23.99 3.64 12.35
CA PHE A 219 23.73 4.09 13.72
C PHE A 219 24.90 4.86 14.35
N SER A 220 26.07 4.88 13.71
CA SER A 220 27.21 5.64 14.18
C SER A 220 27.27 7.06 13.63
N LEU A 221 26.34 7.45 12.75
CA LEU A 221 26.32 8.77 12.13
C LEU A 221 25.63 9.80 13.01
N LEU A 222 26.18 11.00 12.94
CA LEU A 222 25.67 12.16 13.65
C LEU A 222 25.26 13.24 12.63
N PRO A 223 24.07 13.86 12.75
CA PRO A 223 23.61 14.91 11.84
C PRO A 223 24.63 16.05 11.64
N GLU A 224 25.37 16.39 12.68
CA GLU A 224 26.39 17.46 12.70
C GLU A 224 27.56 17.20 11.74
N GLU A 225 27.77 15.95 11.30
CA GLU A 225 28.76 15.62 10.26
C GLU A 225 28.40 16.30 8.93
N PHE A 226 27.12 16.26 8.55
CA PHE A 226 26.65 16.81 7.27
C PHE A 226 26.56 18.33 7.31
N GLU A 227 26.17 18.89 8.44
CA GLU A 227 26.17 20.36 8.66
C GLU A 227 27.57 20.96 8.51
N LYS A 228 28.60 20.30 9.05
CA LYS A 228 30.01 20.72 8.92
C LYS A 228 30.52 20.67 7.48
N GLU A 229 30.00 19.73 6.69
CA GLU A 229 30.28 19.64 5.26
C GLU A 229 29.48 20.67 4.42
N GLY A 230 28.64 21.49 5.07
CA GLY A 230 27.78 22.47 4.39
C GLY A 230 26.67 21.82 3.56
N ARG A 231 26.32 20.56 3.88
CA ARG A 231 25.30 19.79 3.15
C ARG A 231 23.99 19.80 3.92
N SER A 232 22.95 20.34 3.31
CA SER A 232 21.58 20.11 3.78
C SER A 232 21.14 18.71 3.36
N VAL A 233 20.54 17.96 4.28
CA VAL A 233 19.93 16.65 3.97
C VAL A 233 18.44 16.90 3.73
N ASP A 234 17.98 16.60 2.52
CA ASP A 234 16.59 16.80 2.12
C ASP A 234 15.74 15.55 2.39
N TRP A 235 16.36 14.36 2.36
CA TRP A 235 15.71 13.06 2.59
C TRP A 235 16.61 12.10 3.39
N PHE A 236 15.99 11.29 4.25
CA PHE A 236 16.63 10.21 5.01
C PHE A 236 15.68 9.02 5.17
#